data_AF-A0A7X0AWV7-F1
#
_entry.id   AF-A0A7X0AWV7-F1
#
_cell.length_a   1.000
_cell.length_b   1.000
_cell.length_c   1.000
_cell.angle_alpha   90.00
_cell.angle_beta   90.00
_cell.angle_gamma   90.00
#
_symmetry.space_group_name_H-M   'P 1'
#
loop_
_entity.id
_entity.type
_entity.pdbx_description
1 polymer ?
#
loop_
_entity_poly.entity_id
_entity_poly.type
_entity_poly.pdbx_seq_one_letter_code
_entity_poly.pdbx_strand_id
1 'polypeptide(L)'
;MTPEELDDLLCQFGAQLRAWPVEHQRGVTALLLSSHDARSRVREMRRLERLIAADAPDAEPPPGMLERMERNLVAAALKDWQPPTAAALGASASVFFGPSGTTPAQPPSSAAANSDTEQTPPARGRRQAPEPHRD
;
A
#
# COMPACT_ATOMS: atom_id res chain seq x y z
N MET A 1 -15.90 6.87 -35.87
CA MET A 1 -14.89 7.68 -35.19
C MET A 1 -13.82 8.05 -36.18
N THR A 2 -13.56 9.35 -36.35
CA THR A 2 -12.53 9.87 -37.26
C THR A 2 -11.20 10.06 -36.52
N PRO A 3 -10.08 10.23 -37.25
CA PRO A 3 -8.80 10.60 -36.63
C PRO A 3 -8.83 11.97 -35.95
N GLU A 4 -9.61 12.92 -36.47
CA GLU A 4 -9.76 14.26 -35.90
C GLU A 4 -10.49 14.20 -34.55
N GLU A 5 -11.59 13.42 -34.47
CA GLU A 5 -12.28 13.16 -33.22
C GLU A 5 -11.38 12.48 -32.18
N LEU A 6 -10.40 11.67 -32.61
CA LEU A 6 -9.40 11.09 -31.70
C LEU A 6 -8.51 12.16 -31.10
N ASP A 7 -8.05 13.10 -31.92
CA ASP A 7 -7.14 14.16 -31.49
C ASP A 7 -7.85 15.11 -30.52
N ASP A 8 -9.11 15.46 -30.78
CA ASP A 8 -9.94 16.27 -29.86
C ASP A 8 -10.09 15.58 -28.49
N LEU A 9 -10.41 14.28 -28.49
CA LEU A 9 -10.54 13.51 -27.25
C LEU A 9 -9.21 13.37 -26.51
N LEU A 10 -8.10 13.23 -27.23
CA LEU A 10 -6.76 13.21 -26.65
C LEU A 10 -6.41 14.55 -26.01
N CYS A 11 -6.78 15.67 -26.63
CA CYS A 11 -6.58 17.00 -26.06
C CYS A 11 -7.44 17.23 -24.81
N GLN A 12 -8.68 16.73 -24.80
CA GLN A 12 -9.62 16.97 -23.71
C GLN A 12 -9.42 16.05 -22.50
N PHE A 13 -9.11 14.77 -22.74
CA PHE A 13 -9.06 13.73 -21.69
C PHE A 13 -7.69 13.07 -21.53
N GLY A 14 -6.72 13.43 -22.36
CA GLY A 14 -5.39 12.81 -22.34
C GLY A 14 -5.38 11.36 -22.83
N ALA A 15 -4.28 10.65 -22.61
CA ALA A 15 -4.08 9.26 -23.01
C ALA A 15 -4.68 8.22 -22.04
N GLN A 16 -5.38 8.68 -21.00
CA GLN A 16 -6.05 7.87 -19.99
C GLN A 16 -7.41 7.37 -20.52
N LEU A 17 -7.41 6.36 -21.39
CA LEU A 17 -8.62 5.86 -22.06
C LEU A 17 -9.78 5.46 -21.12
N ARG A 18 -9.49 5.11 -19.86
CA ARG A 18 -10.52 4.77 -18.85
C ARG A 18 -11.30 5.99 -18.36
N ALA A 19 -10.73 7.19 -18.47
CA ALA A 19 -11.37 8.44 -18.09
C ALA A 19 -12.27 9.01 -19.20
N TRP A 20 -12.26 8.38 -20.39
CA TRP A 20 -13.00 8.87 -21.54
C TRP A 20 -14.50 8.57 -21.43
N PRO A 21 -15.36 9.42 -21.99
CA PRO A 21 -16.81 9.20 -22.01
C PRO A 21 -17.16 7.85 -22.64
N VAL A 22 -18.16 7.18 -22.07
CA VAL A 22 -18.53 5.80 -22.40
C VAL A 22 -19.04 5.69 -23.84
N GLU A 23 -19.64 6.76 -24.34
CA GLU A 23 -20.18 6.92 -25.69
C GLU A 23 -19.09 6.74 -26.76
N HIS A 24 -17.87 7.18 -26.45
CA HIS A 24 -16.75 7.12 -27.38
C HIS A 24 -15.94 5.82 -27.27
N GLN A 25 -16.04 5.07 -26.15
CA GLN A 25 -15.18 3.90 -25.90
C GLN A 25 -15.25 2.85 -27.00
N ARG A 26 -16.43 2.55 -27.53
CA ARG A 26 -16.59 1.56 -28.61
C ARG A 26 -15.92 2.03 -29.90
N GLY A 27 -16.10 3.30 -30.27
CA GLY A 27 -15.50 3.89 -31.46
C GLY A 27 -13.99 3.96 -31.38
N VAL A 28 -13.47 4.40 -30.23
CA VAL A 28 -12.03 4.47 -29.93
C VAL A 28 -11.41 3.10 -30.00
N THR A 29 -12.03 2.11 -29.35
CA THR A 29 -11.51 0.73 -29.34
C THR A 29 -11.42 0.18 -30.77
N ALA A 30 -12.47 0.36 -31.58
CA ALA A 30 -12.46 -0.08 -32.97
C ALA A 30 -11.37 0.61 -33.79
N LEU A 31 -11.19 1.93 -33.64
CA LEU A 31 -10.16 2.71 -34.33
C LEU A 31 -8.75 2.31 -33.90
N LEU A 32 -8.52 2.11 -32.60
CA LEU A 32 -7.23 1.68 -32.08
C LEU A 32 -6.87 0.25 -32.49
N LEU A 33 -7.85 -0.62 -32.71
CA LEU A 33 -7.59 -1.97 -33.23
C LEU A 33 -7.20 -1.94 -34.71
N SER A 34 -7.88 -1.11 -35.52
CA SER A 34 -7.70 -1.06 -36.97
C SER A 34 -6.55 -0.16 -37.44
N SER A 35 -6.18 0.87 -36.68
CA SER A 35 -5.19 1.88 -37.11
C SER A 35 -3.93 1.87 -36.23
N HIS A 36 -2.78 1.66 -36.88
CA HIS A 36 -1.48 1.85 -36.23
C HIS A 36 -1.24 3.32 -35.85
N ASP A 37 -1.63 4.25 -36.72
CA ASP A 37 -1.41 5.69 -36.49
C ASP A 37 -2.15 6.18 -35.25
N ALA A 38 -3.40 5.77 -35.07
CA ALA A 38 -4.20 6.06 -33.88
C ALA A 38 -3.50 5.58 -32.60
N ARG A 39 -2.93 4.36 -32.60
CA ARG A 39 -2.16 3.84 -31.46
C ARG A 39 -0.89 4.64 -31.21
N SER A 40 -0.22 5.10 -32.28
CA SER A 40 0.99 5.93 -32.17
C SER A 40 0.68 7.25 -31.47
N ARG A 41 -0.41 7.92 -31.84
CA ARG A 41 -0.86 9.18 -31.23
C ARG A 41 -1.15 9.04 -29.74
N VAL A 42 -1.87 7.98 -29.33
CA VAL A 42 -2.12 7.69 -27.90
C VAL A 42 -0.82 7.48 -27.12
N ARG A 43 0.15 6.77 -27.73
CA ARG A 43 1.47 6.54 -27.09
C ARG A 43 2.25 7.84 -26.93
N GLU A 44 2.21 8.71 -27.94
CA GLU A 44 2.88 10.00 -27.88
C GLU A 44 2.25 10.90 -26.84
N MET A 45 0.91 10.99 -26.78
CA MET A 45 0.21 11.73 -25.73
C MET A 45 0.60 11.22 -24.34
N ARG A 46 0.65 9.90 -24.13
CA ARG A 46 1.11 9.31 -22.86
C ARG A 46 2.58 9.59 -22.56
N ARG A 47 3.41 9.80 -23.58
CA ARG A 47 4.81 10.19 -23.39
C ARG A 47 4.89 11.64 -22.92
N LEU A 48 4.13 12.54 -23.54
CA LEU A 48 4.06 13.94 -23.16
C LEU A 48 3.54 14.11 -21.73
N GLU A 49 2.47 13.40 -21.36
CA GLU A 49 1.93 13.41 -19.99
C GLU A 49 2.97 12.97 -18.95
N ARG A 50 3.79 11.96 -19.27
CA ARG A 50 4.85 11.50 -18.37
C ARG A 50 5.98 12.52 -18.21
N LEU A 51 6.32 13.25 -19.26
CA LEU A 51 7.31 14.32 -19.18
C LEU A 51 6.80 15.45 -18.27
N ILE A 52 5.54 15.84 -18.45
CA ILE A 52 4.90 16.86 -17.60
C ILE A 52 4.84 16.41 -16.14
N ALA A 53 4.47 15.14 -15.89
CA ALA A 53 4.41 14.60 -14.53
C ALA A 53 5.80 14.48 -13.88
N ALA A 54 6.86 14.24 -14.65
CA ALA A 54 8.23 14.19 -14.15
C ALA A 54 8.78 15.57 -13.77
N ASP A 55 8.31 16.62 -14.45
CA ASP A 55 8.66 18.02 -14.13
C ASP A 55 7.81 18.60 -12.99
N ALA A 56 6.83 17.84 -12.48
CA ALA A 56 6.03 18.29 -11.35
C ALA A 56 6.87 18.29 -10.07
N PRO A 57 6.84 19.37 -9.26
CA PRO A 57 7.53 19.37 -7.98
C PRO A 57 6.98 18.24 -7.10
N ASP A 58 7.87 17.55 -6.39
CA ASP A 58 7.48 16.54 -5.39
C ASP A 58 6.61 17.21 -4.33
N ALA A 59 5.29 17.06 -4.46
CA ALA A 59 4.34 17.55 -3.49
C ALA A 59 4.29 16.56 -2.32
N GLU A 60 4.64 17.03 -1.12
CA GLU A 60 4.49 16.23 0.08
C GLU A 60 3.00 15.88 0.28
N PRO A 61 2.65 14.60 0.47
CA PRO A 61 1.28 14.22 0.73
C PRO A 61 0.80 14.88 2.04
N PRO A 62 -0.47 15.34 2.11
CA PRO A 62 -1.04 15.88 3.34
C PRO A 62 -0.85 14.94 4.54
N PRO A 63 -0.63 15.48 5.76
CA PRO A 63 -0.47 14.67 6.96
C PRO A 63 -1.61 13.66 7.14
N GLY A 64 -1.28 12.42 7.50
CA GLY A 64 -2.28 11.37 7.73
C GLY A 64 -2.81 10.71 6.44
N MET A 65 -2.42 11.15 5.24
CA MET A 65 -2.93 10.57 3.99
C MET A 65 -2.44 9.13 3.80
N LEU A 66 -1.15 8.88 4.04
CA LEU A 66 -0.54 7.56 3.84
C LEU A 66 -1.17 6.54 4.79
N GLU A 67 -1.36 6.91 6.06
CA GLU A 67 -2.00 6.08 7.09
C GLU A 67 -3.46 5.74 6.73
N ARG A 68 -4.19 6.71 6.15
CA ARG A 68 -5.55 6.48 5.64
C ARG A 68 -5.56 5.52 4.44
N MET A 69 -4.61 5.67 3.51
CA MET A 69 -4.48 4.77 2.36
C MET A 69 -4.14 3.34 2.79
N GLU A 70 -3.17 3.17 3.69
CA GLU A 70 -2.80 1.87 4.26
C GLU A 70 -4.00 1.18 4.91
N ARG A 71 -4.73 1.91 5.77
CA ARG A 71 -5.93 1.37 6.41
C ARG A 71 -7.00 0.93 5.41
N ASN A 72 -7.20 1.70 4.34
CA ASN A 72 -8.17 1.36 3.30
C ASN A 72 -7.74 0.13 2.49
N LEU A 73 -6.46 0.02 2.16
CA LEU A 73 -5.91 -1.13 1.46
C LEU A 73 -6.02 -2.41 2.30
N VAL A 74 -5.69 -2.35 3.59
CA VAL A 74 -5.84 -3.48 4.51
C VAL A 74 -7.31 -3.88 4.68
N ALA A 75 -8.21 -2.90 4.80
CA ALA A 75 -9.65 -3.17 4.89
C ALA A 75 -10.20 -3.82 3.61
N ALA A 76 -9.74 -3.40 2.43
CA ALA A 76 -10.09 -4.04 1.16
C ALA A 76 -9.56 -5.47 1.08
N ALA A 77 -8.30 -5.70 1.45
CA ALA A 77 -7.70 -7.03 1.47
C ALA A 77 -8.42 -7.99 2.43
N LEU A 78 -8.83 -7.51 3.61
CA LEU A 78 -9.62 -8.30 4.57
C LEU A 78 -11.04 -8.61 4.05
N LYS A 79 -11.64 -7.71 3.27
CA LYS A 79 -12.96 -7.92 2.67
C LYS A 79 -12.92 -9.02 1.60
N ASP A 80 -11.83 -9.12 0.85
CA ASP A 80 -11.65 -10.11 -0.20
C ASP A 80 -11.05 -11.43 0.32
N TRP A 81 -10.60 -11.46 1.57
CA TRP A 81 -10.07 -12.66 2.21
C TRP A 81 -11.21 -13.60 2.63
N GLN A 82 -11.30 -14.77 1.98
CA GLN A 82 -12.11 -15.89 2.47
C GLN A 82 -11.23 -16.85 3.28
N PRO A 83 -11.62 -17.21 4.52
CA PRO A 83 -10.97 -18.32 5.21
C PRO A 83 -11.21 -19.61 4.41
N PRO A 84 -10.23 -20.54 4.34
CA PRO A 84 -10.46 -21.83 3.71
C PRO A 84 -11.64 -22.52 4.42
N THR A 85 -12.69 -22.79 3.65
CA THR A 85 -13.84 -23.56 4.12
C THR A 85 -13.37 -24.96 4.51
N ALA A 86 -13.32 -25.21 5.82
CA ALA A 86 -13.16 -26.55 6.37
C ALA A 86 -14.45 -27.35 6.11
N ALA A 87 -14.65 -27.80 4.87
CA ALA A 87 -15.71 -28.72 4.50
C ALA A 87 -15.13 -30.13 4.31
N ALA A 88 -15.40 -30.97 5.31
CA ALA A 88 -15.51 -32.42 5.26
C ALA A 88 -14.26 -33.24 4.87
N LEU A 89 -13.52 -33.67 5.89
CA LEU A 89 -13.12 -35.07 6.00
C LEU A 89 -13.52 -35.57 7.39
N GLY A 90 -14.74 -36.11 7.45
CA GLY A 90 -15.05 -37.12 8.44
C GLY A 90 -14.12 -38.30 8.20
N ALA A 91 -13.09 -38.44 9.04
CA ALA A 91 -12.35 -39.67 9.20
C ALA A 91 -12.06 -39.79 10.69
N SER A 92 -12.88 -40.62 11.33
CA SER A 92 -12.64 -41.19 12.64
C SER A 92 -11.20 -41.72 12.70
N ALA A 93 -10.34 -41.07 13.47
CA ALA A 93 -9.08 -41.64 13.92
C ALA A 93 -9.12 -41.64 15.45
N SER A 94 -9.84 -42.62 15.98
CA SER A 94 -9.75 -43.03 17.38
C SER A 94 -8.33 -43.53 17.64
N VAL A 95 -7.43 -42.66 18.10
CA VAL A 95 -6.18 -43.14 18.72
C VAL A 95 -6.46 -43.37 20.18
N PHE A 96 -6.81 -44.62 20.43
CA PHE A 96 -6.92 -45.26 21.73
C PHE A 96 -5.57 -45.18 22.46
N PHE A 97 -5.48 -44.36 23.50
CA PHE A 97 -4.52 -44.57 24.60
C PHE A 97 -5.32 -44.77 25.88
N GLY A 98 -5.44 -46.03 26.28
CA GLY A 98 -6.12 -46.45 27.50
C GLY A 98 -5.44 -45.93 28.78
N PRO A 99 -6.15 -45.98 29.91
CA PRO A 99 -5.80 -45.28 31.13
C PRO A 99 -4.85 -46.12 31.99
N SER A 100 -3.78 -45.51 32.50
CA SER A 100 -3.04 -46.08 33.63
C SER A 100 -2.37 -44.96 34.43
N GLY A 101 -2.90 -44.73 35.63
CA GLY A 101 -2.09 -44.43 36.82
C GLY A 101 -1.50 -43.02 36.96
N THR A 102 -2.28 -42.14 37.61
CA THR A 102 -1.85 -41.28 38.74
C THR A 102 -0.35 -41.06 39.01
N THR A 103 0.13 -39.82 38.83
CA THR A 103 0.82 -39.02 39.86
C THR A 103 0.94 -37.55 39.40
N PRO A 104 0.65 -36.54 40.25
CA PRO A 104 0.82 -35.14 39.86
C PRO A 104 2.28 -34.71 40.10
N ALA A 105 3.05 -34.50 39.03
CA ALA A 105 4.36 -33.87 39.14
C ALA A 105 4.18 -32.34 39.08
N GLN A 106 4.14 -31.76 40.28
CA GLN A 106 4.29 -30.36 40.65
C GLN A 106 5.27 -29.58 39.75
N PRO A 107 4.94 -28.34 39.29
CA PRO A 107 5.90 -27.49 38.61
C PRO A 107 6.88 -26.89 39.62
N PRO A 108 8.19 -26.79 39.35
CA PRO A 108 9.06 -25.93 40.14
C PRO A 108 8.78 -24.47 39.79
N SER A 109 7.96 -23.82 40.61
CA SER A 109 8.07 -22.37 40.85
C SER A 109 9.46 -22.09 41.42
N SER A 110 10.30 -21.38 40.67
CA SER A 110 11.43 -20.64 41.25
C SER A 110 11.07 -19.17 41.26
N ALA A 111 10.81 -18.66 42.46
CA ALA A 111 10.68 -17.24 42.75
C ALA A 111 12.07 -16.58 42.79
N ALA A 112 12.11 -15.37 42.23
CA ALA A 112 12.91 -14.20 42.61
C ALA A 112 14.43 -14.36 42.90
N ALA A 113 15.23 -13.66 42.09
CA ALA A 113 16.37 -12.91 42.59
C ALA A 113 16.46 -11.56 41.86
N ASN A 114 16.07 -10.51 42.58
CA ASN A 114 16.31 -9.11 42.22
C ASN A 114 17.82 -8.82 42.26
N SER A 115 18.30 -8.01 41.33
CA SER A 115 19.51 -7.18 41.39
C SER A 115 19.37 -6.20 40.21
N ASP A 116 18.63 -5.10 40.30
CA ASP A 116 18.96 -3.85 41.01
C ASP A 116 20.46 -3.59 41.19
N THR A 117 21.05 -2.84 40.25
CA THR A 117 22.23 -2.00 40.51
C THR A 117 22.28 -0.84 39.50
N GLU A 118 21.89 0.34 40.00
CA GLU A 118 22.50 1.66 39.79
C GLU A 118 22.37 2.29 38.38
N GLN A 119 21.42 3.19 38.13
CA GLN A 119 21.41 4.60 38.55
C GLN A 119 22.62 5.41 38.00
N THR A 120 22.45 6.02 36.84
CA THR A 120 23.42 7.00 36.27
C THR A 120 22.88 8.42 36.51
N PRO A 121 23.68 9.36 37.08
CA PRO A 121 23.19 10.68 37.49
C PRO A 121 23.14 11.71 36.34
N PRO A 122 22.38 12.81 36.48
CA PRO A 122 22.37 13.92 35.52
C PRO A 122 23.51 14.90 35.82
N ALA A 123 24.33 15.24 34.82
CA ALA A 123 25.37 16.26 34.95
C ALA A 123 25.24 17.35 33.88
N ARG A 124 24.93 18.54 34.39
CA ARG A 124 24.83 19.86 33.77
C ARG A 124 26.23 20.37 33.38
N GLY A 125 26.41 20.83 32.14
CA GLY A 125 27.66 21.43 31.66
C GLY A 125 27.44 22.57 30.66
N ARG A 126 27.59 23.81 31.14
CA ARG A 126 27.54 25.11 30.42
C ARG A 126 28.71 25.32 29.43
N ARG A 127 28.46 26.12 28.38
CA ARG A 127 29.32 27.07 27.58
C ARG A 127 29.05 26.85 26.08
N GLN A 128 28.85 27.80 25.15
CA GLN A 128 28.99 29.26 25.01
C GLN A 128 28.25 29.65 23.70
N ALA A 129 27.61 30.82 23.63
CA ALA A 129 27.38 31.53 22.37
C ALA A 129 27.22 33.04 22.68
N PRO A 130 28.12 33.92 22.21
CA PRO A 130 27.90 35.37 22.18
C PRO A 130 27.33 35.82 20.82
N GLU A 131 26.57 36.92 20.87
CA GLU A 131 25.78 37.56 19.80
C GLU A 131 26.52 37.90 18.50
N PRO A 132 25.77 38.14 17.40
CA PRO A 132 26.20 39.06 16.36
C PRO A 132 25.45 40.40 16.47
N HIS A 133 26.16 41.44 16.91
CA HIS A 133 25.84 42.83 16.58
C HIS A 133 26.74 43.22 15.40
N ARG A 134 26.14 43.65 14.28
CA ARG A 134 26.88 44.31 13.20
C ARG A 134 26.07 45.46 12.63
N ASP A 135 26.65 46.64 12.82
CA ASP A 135 26.63 47.91 12.08
C ASP A 135 25.29 48.49 11.60
#